data_AF-A0A7W8E6W6-F1
#
_entry.id   AF-A0A7W8E6W6-F1
#
_cell.length_a   1.000
_cell.length_b   1.000
_cell.length_c   1.000
_cell.angle_alpha   90.00
_cell.angle_beta   90.00
_cell.angle_gamma   90.00
#
_symmetry.space_group_name_H-M   'P 1'
#
loop_
_entity.id
_entity.type
_entity.pdbx_description
1 polymer ?
#
loop_
_entity_poly.entity_id
_entity_poly.type
_entity_poly.pdbx_seq_one_letter_code
_entity_poly.pdbx_strand_id
1 'polypeptide(L)'
;MRLHLLLAVTALLGGCKVSPAGKVESGTVNFIKHHITVGNKKLKNPFESNSDNLATGKEAFGHYCVACHGIDGQNTGVPFAEKMSPPLPLLTSSGVQSYTDGQLKWIIDNGIAPSGMPASKGTLSEDEIWTIVVYLRHLPPAGSVGEPEMYSH
;
A
#
# COMPACT_ATOMS: atom_id res chain seq x y z
N MET A 1 20.55 -61.21 -5.96
CA MET A 1 21.57 -60.24 -5.48
C MET A 1 21.27 -58.90 -6.17
N ARG A 2 20.20 -58.20 -5.77
CA ARG A 2 20.22 -56.99 -4.91
C ARG A 2 21.43 -56.07 -5.15
N LEU A 3 21.24 -55.06 -6.00
CA LEU A 3 21.95 -53.79 -5.97
C LEU A 3 21.00 -52.73 -6.54
N HIS A 4 20.00 -52.31 -5.74
CA HIS A 4 19.96 -50.97 -5.14
C HIS A 4 20.09 -49.87 -6.21
N LEU A 5 18.96 -49.34 -6.71
CA LEU A 5 18.28 -48.18 -6.12
C LEU A 5 19.28 -47.04 -5.92
N LEU A 6 19.44 -46.14 -6.90
CA LEU A 6 19.99 -44.78 -6.75
C LEU A 6 20.04 -44.06 -8.11
N LEU A 7 18.89 -43.81 -8.73
CA LEU A 7 18.78 -42.73 -9.72
C LEU A 7 17.40 -42.07 -9.65
N ALA A 8 16.91 -41.88 -8.43
CA ALA A 8 15.82 -40.98 -8.13
C ALA A 8 16.40 -39.80 -7.34
N VAL A 9 15.98 -38.59 -7.70
CA VAL A 9 16.13 -37.35 -6.93
C VAL A 9 17.48 -36.62 -7.03
N THR A 10 17.78 -36.03 -8.18
CA THR A 10 18.72 -34.87 -8.27
C THR A 10 18.05 -33.59 -8.79
N ALA A 11 16.72 -33.54 -8.84
CA ALA A 11 15.96 -32.38 -9.33
C ALA A 11 15.23 -31.56 -8.25
N LEU A 12 15.62 -31.64 -6.97
CA LEU A 12 14.91 -30.98 -5.85
C LEU A 12 15.79 -30.19 -4.87
N LEU A 13 16.99 -29.74 -5.28
CA LEU A 13 17.86 -28.90 -4.45
C LEU A 13 18.13 -27.49 -5.01
N GLY A 14 17.41 -27.07 -6.05
CA GLY A 14 17.31 -25.66 -6.38
C GLY A 14 16.34 -25.00 -5.42
N GLY A 15 16.80 -24.59 -4.24
CA GLY A 15 15.96 -23.85 -3.30
C GLY A 15 15.26 -22.68 -4.02
N CYS A 16 13.98 -22.46 -3.74
CA CYS A 16 13.22 -21.35 -4.30
C CYS A 16 13.84 -20.03 -3.84
N LYS A 17 14.85 -19.52 -4.57
CA LYS A 17 15.47 -18.24 -4.29
C LYS A 17 14.57 -17.16 -4.87
N VAL A 18 13.74 -16.56 -4.01
CA VAL A 18 13.03 -15.33 -4.36
C VAL A 18 14.07 -14.23 -4.55
N SER A 19 14.12 -13.65 -5.75
CA SER A 19 14.94 -12.47 -6.05
C SER A 19 14.04 -11.23 -6.05
N PRO A 20 14.56 -10.03 -5.73
CA PRO A 20 13.79 -8.81 -5.88
C PRO A 20 13.30 -8.63 -7.32
N ALA A 21 12.11 -8.06 -7.48
CA ALA A 21 11.49 -7.88 -8.79
C ALA A 21 12.37 -7.02 -9.71
N GLY A 22 12.55 -7.47 -10.96
CA GLY A 22 13.27 -6.70 -11.97
C GLY A 22 12.50 -5.45 -12.43
N LYS A 23 13.15 -4.55 -13.20
CA LYS A 23 12.49 -3.34 -13.74
C LYS A 23 11.32 -3.69 -14.67
N VAL A 24 11.49 -4.67 -15.53
CA VAL A 24 10.46 -5.12 -16.49
C VAL A 24 9.28 -5.75 -15.75
N GLU A 25 9.56 -6.59 -14.76
CA GLU A 25 8.55 -7.20 -13.90
C GLU A 25 7.76 -6.14 -13.14
N SER A 26 8.46 -5.23 -12.45
CA SER A 26 7.85 -4.12 -11.71
C SER A 26 7.01 -3.22 -12.63
N GLY A 27 7.50 -2.90 -13.82
CA GLY A 27 6.77 -2.11 -14.81
C GLY A 27 5.49 -2.81 -15.28
N THR A 28 5.57 -4.11 -15.54
CA THR A 28 4.41 -4.93 -15.97
C THR A 28 3.37 -5.02 -14.85
N VAL A 29 3.79 -5.29 -13.62
CA VAL A 29 2.90 -5.34 -12.44
C VAL A 29 2.24 -3.98 -12.22
N ASN A 30 2.98 -2.88 -12.28
CA ASN A 30 2.41 -1.54 -12.12
C ASN A 30 1.39 -1.20 -13.21
N PHE A 31 1.67 -1.57 -14.46
CA PHE A 31 0.72 -1.40 -15.56
C PHE A 31 -0.57 -2.19 -15.30
N ILE A 32 -0.46 -3.47 -14.95
CA ILE A 32 -1.59 -4.34 -14.63
C ILE A 32 -2.41 -3.76 -13.48
N LYS A 33 -1.75 -3.29 -12.40
CA LYS A 33 -2.42 -2.63 -11.28
C LYS A 33 -3.22 -1.42 -11.74
N HIS A 34 -2.59 -0.49 -12.47
CA HIS A 34 -3.24 0.74 -12.89
C HIS A 34 -4.38 0.58 -13.92
N HIS A 35 -4.41 -0.52 -14.67
CA HIS A 35 -5.30 -0.64 -15.83
C HIS A 35 -6.24 -1.84 -15.79
N ILE A 36 -5.94 -2.85 -14.99
CA ILE A 36 -6.66 -4.13 -15.00
C ILE A 36 -7.22 -4.44 -13.62
N THR A 37 -6.39 -4.48 -12.58
CA THR A 37 -6.83 -4.96 -11.26
C THR A 37 -7.39 -3.87 -10.35
N VAL A 38 -6.85 -2.65 -10.39
CA VAL A 38 -7.41 -1.52 -9.61
C VAL A 38 -8.51 -0.84 -10.40
N GLY A 39 -9.74 -1.00 -9.92
CA GLY A 39 -10.97 -0.49 -10.54
C GLY A 39 -11.21 1.01 -10.36
N ASN A 40 -12.39 1.47 -10.81
CA ASN A 40 -12.91 2.83 -10.58
C ASN A 40 -12.07 3.99 -11.12
N LYS A 41 -11.24 3.78 -12.16
CA LYS A 41 -10.39 4.82 -12.77
C LYS A 41 -11.11 6.12 -13.14
N LYS A 42 -12.38 6.05 -13.53
CA LYS A 42 -13.20 7.21 -13.94
C LYS A 42 -14.01 7.83 -12.80
N LEU A 43 -14.10 7.17 -11.64
CA LEU A 43 -14.86 7.67 -10.50
C LEU A 43 -14.12 8.89 -9.92
N LYS A 44 -14.89 9.93 -9.60
CA LYS A 44 -14.39 11.18 -9.05
C LYS A 44 -14.72 11.25 -7.56
N ASN A 45 -13.83 11.90 -6.81
CA ASN A 45 -14.12 12.24 -5.43
C ASN A 45 -15.28 13.25 -5.39
N PRO A 46 -16.38 12.99 -4.67
CA PRO A 46 -17.47 13.96 -4.54
C PRO A 46 -17.11 15.11 -3.58
N PHE A 47 -16.05 14.97 -2.77
CA PHE A 47 -15.60 15.99 -1.83
C PHE A 47 -14.56 16.91 -2.46
N GLU A 48 -14.72 18.21 -2.25
CA GLU A 48 -13.76 19.23 -2.68
C GLU A 48 -12.54 19.29 -1.75
N SER A 49 -11.42 19.78 -2.28
CA SER A 49 -10.20 20.00 -1.52
C SER A 49 -10.23 21.31 -0.74
N ASN A 50 -11.05 21.37 0.30
CA ASN A 50 -11.14 22.49 1.24
C ASN A 50 -10.59 22.13 2.64
N SER A 51 -10.48 23.11 3.53
CA SER A 51 -9.92 22.93 4.88
C SER A 51 -10.65 21.88 5.70
N ASP A 52 -11.97 21.83 5.58
CA ASP A 52 -12.83 21.01 6.43
C ASP A 52 -12.68 19.54 6.01
N ASN A 53 -12.79 19.25 4.71
CA ASN A 53 -12.58 17.91 4.16
C ASN A 53 -11.13 17.41 4.38
N LEU A 54 -10.14 18.32 4.34
CA LEU A 54 -8.76 17.99 4.68
C LEU A 54 -8.60 17.60 6.14
N ALA A 55 -9.25 18.34 7.05
CA ALA A 55 -9.22 18.04 8.48
C ALA A 55 -9.90 16.69 8.78
N THR A 56 -11.09 16.45 8.22
CA THR A 56 -11.81 15.18 8.33
C THR A 56 -10.98 14.02 7.77
N GLY A 57 -10.37 14.19 6.59
CA GLY A 57 -9.53 13.17 5.99
C GLY A 57 -8.28 12.85 6.80
N LYS A 58 -7.66 13.87 7.40
CA LYS A 58 -6.51 13.70 8.31
C LYS A 58 -6.88 12.92 9.57
N GLU A 59 -8.04 13.21 10.16
CA GLU A 59 -8.57 12.49 11.32
C GLU A 59 -8.84 11.02 10.99
N ALA A 60 -9.58 10.75 9.91
CA ALA A 60 -9.89 9.40 9.46
C ALA A 60 -8.61 8.60 9.10
N PHE A 61 -7.63 9.23 8.45
CA PHE A 61 -6.32 8.61 8.19
C PHE A 61 -5.60 8.24 9.49
N GLY A 62 -5.69 9.09 10.51
CA GLY A 62 -5.19 8.87 11.86
C GLY A 62 -5.72 7.58 12.51
N HIS A 63 -6.99 7.26 12.30
CA HIS A 63 -7.66 6.12 12.94
C HIS A 63 -7.25 4.75 12.37
N TYR A 64 -6.82 4.69 11.11
CA TYR A 64 -6.67 3.40 10.41
C TYR A 64 -5.33 3.24 9.67
N CYS A 65 -4.76 4.31 9.12
CA CYS A 65 -3.64 4.23 8.18
C CYS A 65 -2.27 4.44 8.84
N VAL A 66 -2.21 5.25 9.91
CA VAL A 66 -0.96 5.69 10.55
C VAL A 66 -0.11 4.53 11.07
N ALA A 67 -0.74 3.45 11.52
CA ALA A 67 -0.02 2.29 12.03
C ALA A 67 0.99 1.72 11.02
N CYS A 68 0.67 1.73 9.73
CA CYS A 68 1.57 1.24 8.70
C CYS A 68 2.26 2.38 7.93
N HIS A 69 1.53 3.45 7.62
CA HIS A 69 2.03 4.50 6.74
C HIS A 69 2.68 5.69 7.46
N GLY A 70 2.74 5.68 8.80
CA GLY A 70 3.23 6.82 9.58
C GLY A 70 2.25 8.00 9.60
N ILE A 71 2.50 8.99 10.45
CA ILE A 71 1.64 10.18 10.57
C ILE A 71 1.68 11.02 9.28
N ASP A 72 2.81 11.03 8.60
CA ASP A 72 3.06 11.77 7.36
C ASP A 72 2.71 11.00 6.08
N GLY A 73 2.25 9.75 6.18
CA GLY A 73 2.05 8.87 5.03
C GLY A 73 3.35 8.44 4.32
N GLN A 74 4.50 8.63 4.97
CA GLN A 74 5.83 8.35 4.41
C GLN A 74 6.64 7.37 5.27
N ASN A 75 5.93 6.59 6.08
CA ASN A 75 6.47 5.51 6.91
C ASN A 75 7.44 5.98 8.01
N THR A 76 7.48 7.29 8.33
CA THR A 76 8.38 7.81 9.37
C THR A 76 8.10 7.14 10.72
N GLY A 77 9.16 6.61 11.34
CA GLY A 77 9.09 5.90 12.62
C GLY A 77 8.46 4.49 12.57
N VAL A 78 8.11 3.95 11.40
CA VAL A 78 7.46 2.63 11.30
C VAL A 78 8.51 1.52 11.17
N PRO A 79 8.74 0.68 12.19
CA PRO A 79 9.93 -0.19 12.30
C PRO A 79 9.94 -1.39 11.33
N PHE A 80 8.82 -1.69 10.69
CA PHE A 80 8.67 -2.80 9.75
C PHE A 80 8.47 -2.38 8.30
N ALA A 81 8.38 -1.08 8.00
CA ALA A 81 7.98 -0.60 6.66
C ALA A 81 8.84 -1.17 5.52
N GLU A 82 10.16 -1.28 5.73
CA GLU A 82 11.11 -1.83 4.76
C GLU A 82 11.20 -3.36 4.77
N LYS A 83 10.73 -4.01 5.84
CA LYS A 83 10.79 -5.48 6.02
C LYS A 83 9.58 -6.20 5.40
N MET A 84 8.54 -5.45 5.04
CA MET A 84 7.37 -5.98 4.35
C MET A 84 7.73 -6.40 2.91
N SER A 85 7.01 -7.38 2.37
CA SER A 85 7.13 -7.81 0.99
C SER A 85 5.75 -7.78 0.30
N PRO A 86 5.50 -6.86 -0.64
CA PRO A 86 6.38 -5.75 -1.02
C PRO A 86 6.55 -4.72 0.13
N PRO A 87 7.61 -3.89 0.12
CA PRO A 87 7.78 -2.80 1.07
C PRO A 87 6.62 -1.82 1.03
N LEU A 88 6.36 -1.13 2.14
CA LEU A 88 5.33 -0.09 2.17
C LEU A 88 5.73 1.08 1.25
N PRO A 89 4.88 1.50 0.32
CA PRO A 89 5.20 2.64 -0.53
C PRO A 89 5.14 3.93 0.27
N LEU A 90 5.95 4.92 -0.13
CA LEU A 90 5.71 6.31 0.27
C LEU A 90 4.44 6.78 -0.43
N LEU A 91 3.45 7.25 0.31
CA LEU A 91 2.17 7.66 -0.29
C LEU A 91 2.30 8.93 -1.15
N THR A 92 3.37 9.71 -0.95
CA THR A 92 3.76 10.86 -1.77
C THR A 92 4.48 10.47 -3.07
N SER A 93 4.88 9.20 -3.24
CA SER A 93 5.62 8.77 -4.43
C SER A 93 4.79 8.92 -5.70
N SER A 94 5.46 9.18 -6.83
CA SER A 94 4.80 9.34 -8.12
C SER A 94 3.99 8.11 -8.54
N GLY A 95 4.38 6.90 -8.13
CA GLY A 95 3.64 5.67 -8.41
C GLY A 95 2.35 5.51 -7.61
N VAL A 96 2.25 6.13 -6.43
CA VAL A 96 0.99 6.20 -5.67
C VAL A 96 0.16 7.38 -6.18
N GLN A 97 0.78 8.53 -6.39
CA GLN A 97 0.07 9.74 -6.80
C GLN A 97 -0.44 9.69 -8.25
N SER A 98 0.07 8.78 -9.09
CA SER A 98 -0.44 8.53 -10.44
C SER A 98 -1.80 7.84 -10.50
N TYR A 99 -2.24 7.18 -9.42
CA TYR A 99 -3.60 6.64 -9.34
C TYR A 99 -4.62 7.79 -9.35
N THR A 100 -5.76 7.58 -10.01
CA THR A 100 -6.88 8.54 -9.89
C THR A 100 -7.54 8.42 -8.52
N ASP A 101 -8.32 9.42 -8.11
CA ASP A 101 -9.00 9.40 -6.81
C ASP A 101 -9.91 8.17 -6.64
N GLY A 102 -10.65 7.80 -7.68
CA GLY A 102 -11.46 6.59 -7.69
C GLY A 102 -10.64 5.30 -7.52
N GLN A 103 -9.40 5.26 -8.04
CA GLN A 103 -8.51 4.13 -7.83
C GLN A 103 -7.95 4.09 -6.40
N LEU A 104 -7.58 5.24 -5.83
CA LEU A 104 -7.17 5.33 -4.43
C LEU A 104 -8.30 4.86 -3.51
N LYS A 105 -9.54 5.31 -3.75
CA LYS A 105 -10.74 4.83 -3.04
C LYS A 105 -10.91 3.32 -3.18
N TRP A 106 -10.77 2.78 -4.39
CA TRP A 106 -10.87 1.34 -4.63
C TRP A 106 -9.80 0.55 -3.85
N ILE A 107 -8.57 1.04 -3.82
CA ILE A 107 -7.47 0.43 -3.07
C ILE A 107 -7.78 0.43 -1.57
N ILE A 108 -8.27 1.54 -1.02
CA ILE A 108 -8.61 1.64 0.40
C ILE A 108 -9.76 0.68 0.74
N ASP A 109 -10.82 0.66 -0.08
CA ASP A 109 -11.96 -0.25 0.09
C ASP A 109 -11.55 -1.72 0.14
N ASN A 110 -10.68 -2.14 -0.79
CA ASN A 110 -10.45 -3.56 -1.07
C ASN A 110 -9.09 -4.08 -0.57
N GLY A 111 -8.21 -3.19 -0.13
CA GLY A 111 -6.81 -3.51 0.11
C GLY A 111 -6.08 -3.90 -1.16
N ILE A 112 -4.92 -4.53 -1.00
CA ILE A 112 -4.11 -5.05 -2.11
C ILE A 112 -3.69 -6.48 -1.77
N ALA A 113 -4.27 -7.48 -2.40
CA ALA A 113 -3.80 -8.86 -2.29
C ALA A 113 -2.73 -9.18 -3.36
N PRO A 114 -1.71 -10.01 -3.05
CA PRO A 114 -1.39 -10.65 -1.77
C PRO A 114 -0.38 -9.82 -0.93
N SER A 115 -0.61 -8.50 -0.76
CA SER A 115 0.23 -7.65 0.09
C SER A 115 -0.30 -7.57 1.52
N GLY A 116 0.43 -6.86 2.39
CA GLY A 116 -0.01 -6.57 3.76
C GLY A 116 -1.06 -5.47 3.89
N MET A 117 -1.52 -4.84 2.80
CA MET A 117 -2.53 -3.77 2.85
C MET A 117 -3.95 -4.36 2.97
N PRO A 118 -4.64 -4.20 4.13
CA PRO A 118 -5.97 -4.75 4.34
C PRO A 118 -7.05 -3.91 3.65
N ALA A 119 -8.23 -4.53 3.47
CA ALA A 119 -9.45 -3.83 3.08
C ALA A 119 -10.02 -3.04 4.26
N SER A 120 -10.40 -1.77 4.05
CA SER A 120 -11.03 -0.96 5.09
C SER A 120 -12.55 -0.82 4.93
N LYS A 121 -13.14 -1.36 3.85
CA LYS A 121 -14.58 -1.30 3.63
C LYS A 121 -15.33 -1.99 4.77
N GLY A 122 -16.26 -1.26 5.39
CA GLY A 122 -17.02 -1.73 6.56
C GLY A 122 -16.34 -1.46 7.90
N THR A 123 -15.07 -1.04 7.90
CA THR A 123 -14.41 -0.45 9.07
C THR A 123 -14.48 1.08 9.03
N LEU A 124 -14.24 1.67 7.86
CA LEU A 124 -14.43 3.09 7.59
C LEU A 124 -15.72 3.31 6.79
N SER A 125 -16.39 4.42 7.04
CA SER A 125 -17.50 4.91 6.22
C SER A 125 -17.03 5.37 4.84
N GLU A 126 -17.94 5.47 3.87
CA GLU A 126 -17.57 5.94 2.52
C GLU A 126 -17.06 7.38 2.52
N ASP A 127 -17.63 8.25 3.36
CA ASP A 127 -17.22 9.66 3.47
C ASP A 127 -15.82 9.79 4.10
N GLU A 128 -15.50 8.98 5.12
CA GLU A 128 -14.15 8.89 5.68
C GLU A 128 -13.14 8.44 4.62
N ILE A 129 -13.46 7.42 3.82
CA ILE A 129 -12.56 6.96 2.77
C ILE A 129 -12.36 8.05 1.70
N TRP A 130 -13.42 8.74 1.28
CA TRP A 130 -13.29 9.80 0.29
C TRP A 130 -12.51 11.01 0.80
N THR A 131 -12.73 11.42 2.05
CA THR A 131 -11.96 12.50 2.68
C THR A 131 -10.50 12.09 2.93
N ILE A 132 -10.22 10.82 3.26
CA ILE A 132 -8.85 10.28 3.25
C ILE A 132 -8.21 10.51 1.87
N VAL A 133 -8.90 10.23 0.77
CA VAL A 133 -8.37 10.48 -0.58
C VAL A 133 -8.06 11.97 -0.79
N VAL A 134 -8.87 12.90 -0.27
CA VAL A 134 -8.54 14.35 -0.28
C VAL A 134 -7.23 14.60 0.49
N TYR A 135 -7.09 14.02 1.68
CA TYR A 135 -5.90 14.17 2.51
C TYR A 135 -4.64 13.57 1.88
N LEU A 136 -4.74 12.42 1.18
CA LEU A 136 -3.63 11.78 0.47
C LEU A 136 -3.00 12.68 -0.60
N ARG A 137 -3.75 13.66 -1.14
CA ARG A 137 -3.24 14.65 -2.09
C ARG A 137 -2.47 15.79 -1.44
N HIS A 138 -2.51 15.89 -0.11
CA HIS A 138 -1.98 17.01 0.68
C HIS A 138 -1.12 16.51 1.86
N LEU A 139 -0.55 15.31 1.74
CA LEU A 139 0.32 14.75 2.77
C LEU A 139 1.51 15.68 3.03
N PRO A 140 1.93 15.81 4.31
CA PRO A 140 3.06 16.65 4.67
C PRO A 140 4.38 16.05 4.18
N PRO A 141 5.50 16.82 4.17
CA PRO A 141 6.83 16.30 3.89
C PRO A 141 7.29 15.22 4.87
N ALA A 142 8.25 14.39 4.45
CA ALA A 142 8.69 13.25 5.24
C ALA A 142 9.32 13.73 6.56
N GLY A 143 8.89 13.15 7.66
CA GLY A 143 9.34 13.44 9.02
C GLY A 143 8.92 14.78 9.59
N SER A 144 8.08 15.56 8.89
CA SER A 144 7.73 16.91 9.37
C SER A 144 6.73 16.94 10.52
N VAL A 145 6.14 15.80 10.89
CA VAL A 145 5.09 15.68 11.92
C VAL A 145 5.46 14.68 13.02
N GLY A 146 6.72 14.23 13.05
CA GLY A 146 7.21 13.25 14.03
C GLY A 146 6.84 11.81 13.71
N GLU A 147 7.04 10.94 14.70
CA GLU A 147 6.79 9.50 14.62
C GLU A 147 5.49 9.13 15.35
N PRO A 148 4.80 8.04 14.94
CA PRO A 148 3.67 7.53 15.69
C PRO A 148 4.04 7.17 17.13
N GLU A 149 3.28 7.68 18.11
CA GLU A 149 3.51 7.41 19.55
C GLU A 149 3.56 5.90 19.86
N MET A 150 2.78 5.09 19.13
CA MET A 150 2.78 3.63 19.23
C MET A 150 4.13 2.95 18.95
N TYR A 151 5.07 3.66 18.31
CA TYR A 151 6.44 3.19 18.04
C TYR A 151 7.51 3.98 18.79
N SER A 152 7.12 5.02 19.51
CA SER A 152 8.02 5.77 20.38
C SER A 152 8.20 5.00 21.70
N HIS A 153 9.46 4.83 22.13
CA HIS A 153 9.83 4.18 23.39
C HIS A 153 10.65 5.12 24.26
#